data_AF-A0AA37QG92-F1
#
_entry.id   AF-A0AA37QG92-F1
#
_cell.length_a   1.000
_cell.length_b   1.000
_cell.length_c   1.000
_cell.angle_alpha   90.00
_cell.angle_beta   90.00
_cell.angle_gamma   90.00
#
_symmetry.space_group_name_H-M   'P 1'
#
loop_
_entity.id
_entity.type
_entity.pdbx_description
1 polymer ?
#
loop_
_entity_poly.entity_id
_entity_poly.type
_entity_poly.pdbx_seq_one_letter_code
_entity_poly.pdbx_strand_id
1 'polypeptide(L)'
;MHVQPFLLWIEAEEWAPGRWTPSDDVTDVIVTLADGSRWIASFCTFDHLATLRANCAASGENLGGRYLWASDLVLVDDTSRPSIEAIVRDLLVNDELQSAFSPADEAEEEGDEEDPSAN
;
A
#
# COMPACT_ATOMS: atom_id res chain seq x y z
N MET A 1 5.57 -22.14 14.78
CA MET A 1 5.53 -20.69 14.53
C MET A 1 4.15 -20.21 14.89
N HIS A 2 4.02 -19.22 15.79
CA HIS A 2 2.75 -18.63 16.16
C HIS A 2 2.60 -17.37 15.32
N VAL A 3 1.75 -17.41 14.29
CA VAL A 3 1.46 -16.22 13.47
C VAL A 3 0.63 -15.28 14.33
N GLN A 4 1.13 -14.07 14.56
CA GLN A 4 0.40 -13.09 15.35
C GLN A 4 -0.90 -12.70 14.62
N PRO A 5 -2.03 -12.53 15.34
CA PRO A 5 -3.25 -12.03 14.75
C PRO A 5 -3.06 -10.57 14.31
N PHE A 6 -3.68 -10.22 13.18
CA PHE A 6 -3.71 -8.85 12.65
C PHE A 6 -5.09 -8.56 12.07
N LEU A 7 -5.41 -7.28 11.95
CA LEU A 7 -6.56 -6.79 11.19
C LEU A 7 -6.08 -6.27 9.84
N LEU A 8 -6.89 -6.49 8.81
CA LEU A 8 -6.57 -6.12 7.44
C LEU A 8 -7.68 -5.25 6.86
N TRP A 9 -7.34 -4.02 6.53
CA TRP A 9 -8.16 -3.11 5.73
C TRP A 9 -7.58 -3.00 4.32
N ILE A 10 -8.42 -3.13 3.31
CA ILE A 10 -8.06 -3.06 1.89
C ILE A 10 -8.91 -1.96 1.29
N GLU A 11 -8.27 -0.90 0.77
CA GLU A 11 -8.96 0.26 0.24
C GLU A 11 -9.96 -0.11 -0.87
N ALA A 12 -9.59 -1.06 -1.76
CA ALA A 12 -10.41 -1.45 -2.88
C ALA A 12 -11.73 -2.13 -2.50
N GLU A 13 -11.87 -2.64 -1.27
CA GLU A 13 -13.15 -3.14 -0.77
C GLU A 13 -14.17 -2.03 -0.49
N GLU A 14 -13.70 -0.79 -0.31
CA GLU A 14 -14.55 0.40 -0.11
C GLU A 14 -14.95 1.07 -1.43
N TRP A 15 -14.37 0.63 -2.55
CA TRP A 15 -14.69 1.17 -3.86
C TRP A 15 -16.10 0.75 -4.33
N ALA A 16 -16.67 1.54 -5.24
CA ALA A 16 -17.98 1.22 -5.80
C ALA A 16 -17.95 -0.14 -6.54
N PRO A 17 -19.06 -0.90 -6.55
CA PRO A 17 -19.10 -2.22 -7.21
C PRO A 17 -18.63 -2.18 -8.66
N GLY A 18 -17.75 -3.11 -9.02
CA GLY A 18 -17.17 -3.22 -10.37
C GLY A 18 -16.02 -2.25 -10.68
N ARG A 19 -15.55 -1.48 -9.69
CA ARG A 19 -14.36 -0.62 -9.81
C ARG A 19 -13.05 -1.31 -9.45
N TRP A 20 -13.13 -2.53 -8.91
CA TRP A 20 -11.99 -3.32 -8.50
C TRP A 20 -11.97 -4.65 -9.26
N THR A 21 -10.85 -4.92 -9.90
CA THR A 21 -10.48 -6.13 -10.60
C THR A 21 -9.23 -6.69 -9.91
N PRO A 22 -9.37 -7.66 -8.99
CA PRO A 22 -8.25 -8.09 -8.16
C PRO A 22 -6.99 -8.51 -8.91
N SER A 23 -7.12 -9.00 -10.14
CA SER A 23 -5.99 -9.43 -10.98
C SER A 23 -5.29 -8.32 -11.76
N ASP A 24 -5.83 -7.09 -11.82
CA ASP A 24 -5.30 -6.00 -12.67
C ASP A 24 -5.49 -4.62 -12.03
N ASP A 25 -5.31 -4.52 -10.71
CA ASP A 25 -5.41 -3.25 -10.00
C ASP A 25 -4.24 -3.02 -9.03
N VAL A 26 -4.23 -1.81 -8.47
CA VAL A 26 -3.42 -1.41 -7.33
C VAL A 26 -4.35 -1.01 -6.18
N THR A 27 -4.01 -1.35 -4.94
CA THR A 27 -4.80 -0.93 -3.76
C THR A 27 -3.92 -0.73 -2.55
N ASP A 28 -4.27 0.24 -1.71
CA ASP A 28 -3.61 0.40 -0.42
C ASP A 28 -4.16 -0.57 0.62
N VAL A 29 -3.25 -1.07 1.45
CA VAL A 29 -3.52 -2.05 2.50
C VAL A 29 -3.00 -1.52 3.82
N ILE A 30 -3.87 -1.49 4.83
CA ILE A 30 -3.48 -1.20 6.21
C ILE A 30 -3.55 -2.47 7.04
N VAL A 31 -2.43 -2.79 7.69
CA VAL A 31 -2.30 -3.86 8.67
C VAL A 31 -2.25 -3.25 10.07
N THR A 32 -3.16 -3.66 10.93
CA THR A 32 -3.12 -3.31 12.37
C THR A 32 -2.70 -4.54 13.16
N LEU A 33 -1.57 -4.44 13.85
CA LEU A 33 -1.03 -5.52 14.68
C LEU A 33 -1.69 -5.56 16.06
N ALA A 34 -1.45 -6.64 16.81
CA ALA A 34 -2.05 -6.85 18.13
C ALA A 34 -1.62 -5.81 19.18
N ASP A 35 -0.47 -5.16 18.99
CA ASP A 35 0.01 -4.06 19.83
C ASP A 35 -0.63 -2.70 19.47
N GLY A 36 -1.47 -2.66 18.43
CA GLY A 36 -2.14 -1.47 17.94
C GLY A 36 -1.35 -0.69 16.89
N SER A 37 -0.09 -1.06 16.60
CA SER A 37 0.68 -0.41 15.54
C SER A 37 0.04 -0.63 14.17
N ARG A 38 0.08 0.40 13.33
CA ARG A 38 -0.55 0.42 12.01
C ARG A 38 0.49 0.65 10.93
N TRP A 39 0.40 -0.16 9.89
CA TRP A 39 1.36 -0.21 8.80
C TRP A 39 0.63 -0.16 7.47
N ILE A 40 1.11 0.63 6.50
CA ILE A 40 0.51 0.80 5.17
C ILE A 40 1.49 0.44 4.05
N ALA A 41 0.97 -0.22 3.02
CA ALA A 41 1.68 -0.51 1.77
C ALA A 41 0.72 -0.51 0.58
N SER A 42 1.22 -0.16 -0.59
CA SER A 42 0.49 -0.27 -1.86
C SER A 42 0.75 -1.63 -2.50
N PHE A 43 -0.31 -2.38 -2.76
CA PHE A 43 -0.24 -3.67 -3.45
C PHE A 43 -0.59 -3.48 -4.92
N CYS A 44 0.37 -3.70 -5.82
CA CYS A 44 0.17 -3.56 -7.26
C CYS A 44 0.32 -4.91 -7.95
N THR A 45 -0.66 -5.29 -8.75
CA THR A 45 -0.56 -6.51 -9.54
C THR A 45 0.51 -6.40 -10.64
N PHE A 46 1.15 -7.52 -10.97
CA PHE A 46 2.08 -7.56 -12.11
C PHE A 46 1.41 -7.19 -13.43
N ASP A 47 0.13 -7.55 -13.60
CA ASP A 47 -0.66 -7.19 -14.79
C ASP A 47 -0.90 -5.67 -14.83
N HIS A 48 -1.29 -5.05 -13.72
CA HIS A 48 -1.49 -3.60 -13.67
C HIS A 48 -0.18 -2.82 -13.86
N LEU A 49 0.93 -3.37 -13.37
CA LEU A 49 2.26 -2.80 -13.56
C LEU A 49 2.61 -2.65 -15.06
N ALA A 50 2.16 -3.58 -15.90
CA ALA A 50 2.35 -3.49 -17.35
C ALA A 50 1.59 -2.28 -17.93
N THR A 51 0.37 -2.03 -17.47
CA THR A 51 -0.44 -0.87 -17.83
C THR A 51 0.23 0.44 -17.37
N LEU A 52 0.69 0.52 -16.12
CA LEU A 52 1.42 1.68 -15.60
C LEU A 52 2.67 1.99 -16.43
N ARG A 53 3.43 0.95 -16.80
CA ARG A 53 4.62 1.10 -17.63
C ARG A 53 4.30 1.58 -19.04
N ALA A 54 3.22 1.07 -19.65
CA ALA A 54 2.77 1.51 -20.97
C ALA A 54 2.33 2.99 -20.94
N ASN A 55 1.62 3.41 -19.88
CA ASN A 55 1.22 4.80 -19.69
C ASN A 55 2.44 5.72 -19.56
N CYS A 56 3.44 5.33 -18.75
CA CYS A 56 4.69 6.09 -18.62
C CYS A 56 5.47 6.17 -19.94
N ALA A 57 5.46 5.11 -20.75
CA ALA A 57 6.08 5.14 -22.07
C ALA A 57 5.38 6.13 -23.03
N ALA A 58 4.06 6.28 -22.91
CA ALA A 58 3.27 7.22 -23.70
C ALA A 58 3.39 8.67 -23.20
N SER A 59 3.42 8.90 -21.88
CA SER A 59 3.51 10.24 -21.28
C SER A 59 4.94 10.78 -21.21
N GLY A 60 5.94 9.90 -21.21
CA GLY A 60 7.35 10.24 -20.97
C GLY A 60 7.75 10.25 -19.50
N GLU A 61 6.79 10.05 -18.58
CA GLU A 61 7.05 9.95 -17.15
C GLU A 61 7.95 8.76 -16.80
N ASN A 62 8.61 8.84 -15.65
CA ASN A 62 9.52 7.81 -15.14
C ASN A 62 10.53 7.34 -16.19
N LEU A 63 11.12 8.31 -16.91
CA LEU A 63 12.04 8.12 -18.02
C LEU A 63 11.46 7.20 -19.11
N GLY A 64 10.20 7.43 -19.48
CA GLY A 64 9.48 6.64 -20.46
C GLY A 64 9.18 5.20 -19.99
N GLY A 65 8.88 5.03 -18.71
CA GLY A 65 8.61 3.71 -18.10
C GLY A 65 9.84 2.80 -17.99
N ARG A 66 11.04 3.39 -17.86
CA ARG A 66 12.28 2.63 -17.57
C ARG A 66 12.41 2.27 -16.10
N TYR A 67 11.75 3.02 -15.25
CA TYR A 67 11.58 2.71 -13.85
C TYR A 67 10.15 3.00 -13.44
N LEU A 68 9.74 2.43 -12.32
CA LEU A 68 8.58 2.81 -11.53
C LEU A 68 9.05 2.71 -10.08
N TRP A 69 8.57 3.59 -9.23
CA TRP A 69 8.85 3.53 -7.80
C TRP A 69 7.66 4.12 -7.04
N ALA A 70 7.41 3.53 -5.88
CA ALA A 70 6.56 4.08 -4.84
C ALA A 70 7.16 3.60 -3.51
N SER A 71 7.00 4.40 -2.47
CA SER A 71 7.27 3.93 -1.10
C SER A 71 6.34 2.75 -0.82
N ASP A 72 6.86 1.71 -0.16
CA ASP A 72 6.05 0.59 0.34
C ASP A 72 5.24 -0.13 -0.73
N LEU A 73 5.82 -0.26 -1.94
CA LEU A 73 5.22 -0.98 -3.05
C LEU A 73 5.50 -2.48 -2.94
N VAL A 74 4.44 -3.27 -2.86
CA VAL A 74 4.49 -4.74 -2.94
C VAL A 74 3.90 -5.20 -4.26
N LEU A 75 4.67 -5.92 -5.06
CA LEU A 75 4.19 -6.49 -6.33
C LEU A 75 3.62 -7.89 -6.11
N VAL A 76 2.42 -8.14 -6.66
CA VAL A 76 1.64 -9.36 -6.38
C VAL A 76 0.98 -9.92 -7.62
N ASP A 77 0.54 -11.18 -7.57
CA ASP A 77 -0.26 -11.79 -8.65
C ASP A 77 -1.71 -11.27 -8.64
N ASP A 78 -2.29 -11.05 -7.46
CA ASP A 78 -3.62 -10.49 -7.29
C ASP A 78 -3.77 -9.77 -5.94
N THR A 79 -4.74 -8.86 -5.86
CA THR A 79 -5.03 -8.04 -4.68
C THR A 79 -6.20 -8.57 -3.86
N SER A 80 -6.67 -9.80 -4.09
CA SER A 80 -7.79 -10.34 -3.32
C SER A 80 -7.41 -10.50 -1.84
N ARG A 81 -8.41 -10.36 -0.96
CA ARG A 81 -8.21 -10.50 0.49
C ARG A 81 -7.47 -11.79 0.89
N PRO A 82 -7.82 -13.00 0.39
CA PRO A 82 -7.07 -14.21 0.73
C PRO A 82 -5.59 -14.15 0.34
N SER A 83 -5.27 -13.57 -0.81
CA SER A 83 -3.89 -13.42 -1.30
C SER A 83 -3.12 -12.41 -0.44
N ILE A 84 -3.69 -11.23 -0.17
CA ILE A 84 -3.07 -10.22 0.70
C ILE A 84 -2.86 -10.77 2.11
N GLU A 85 -3.85 -11.47 2.68
CA GLU A 85 -3.69 -12.10 4.00
C GLU A 85 -2.55 -13.12 4.02
N ALA A 86 -2.38 -13.93 2.98
CA ALA A 86 -1.29 -14.89 2.88
C ALA A 86 0.08 -14.18 2.81
N ILE A 87 0.18 -13.11 2.03
CA ILE A 87 1.41 -12.32 1.89
C ILE A 87 1.77 -11.62 3.21
N VAL A 88 0.82 -10.97 3.87
CA VAL A 88 1.05 -10.32 5.17
C VAL A 88 1.49 -11.34 6.21
N ARG A 89 0.92 -12.55 6.21
CA ARG A 89 1.36 -13.64 7.10
C ARG A 89 2.80 -14.06 6.82
N ASP A 90 3.18 -14.17 5.55
CA ASP A 90 4.54 -14.54 5.16
C ASP A 90 5.56 -13.47 5.61
N LEU A 91 5.29 -12.19 5.33
CA LEU A 91 6.12 -11.08 5.78
C LEU A 91 6.27 -11.03 7.30
N LEU A 92 5.18 -11.28 8.05
CA LEU A 92 5.22 -11.36 9.52
C LEU A 92 6.05 -12.55 10.03
N VAL A 93 5.99 -13.70 9.37
CA VAL A 93 6.80 -14.88 9.74
C VAL A 93 8.28 -14.64 9.48
N ASN A 94 8.61 -13.86 8.44
CA ASN A 94 9.98 -13.55 8.04
C ASN A 94 10.55 -12.26 8.67
N ASP A 95 9.78 -11.54 9.51
CA ASP A 95 10.17 -10.26 10.12
C ASP A 95 10.44 -9.14 9.08
N GLU A 96 9.74 -9.19 7.95
CA GLU A 96 9.94 -8.30 6.79
C GLU A 96 8.86 -7.22 6.68
N LEU A 97 7.81 -7.25 7.51
CA LEU A 97 6.70 -6.30 7.43
C LEU A 97 7.19 -4.84 7.45
N GLN A 98 8.06 -4.48 8.40
CA GLN A 98 8.58 -3.12 8.55
C GLN A 98 9.52 -2.68 7.42
N SER A 99 9.98 -3.61 6.59
CA SER A 99 10.78 -3.30 5.39
C SER A 99 9.91 -3.09 4.16
N ALA A 100 8.70 -3.66 4.14
CA ALA A 100 7.77 -3.59 3.02
C ALA A 100 6.65 -2.55 3.22
N PHE A 101 6.42 -2.11 4.47
CA PHE A 101 5.35 -1.18 4.86
C PHE A 101 5.93 0.02 5.60
N SER A 102 5.26 1.18 5.45
CA SER A 102 5.51 2.37 6.26
C SER A 102 4.53 2.47 7.44
N PRO A 103 4.85 3.20 8.51
CA PRO A 103 3.89 3.57 9.55
C PRO A 103 2.69 4.33 8.97
N ALA A 104 1.47 3.95 9.36
CA ALA A 104 0.24 4.56 8.82
C ALA A 104 -0.19 5.87 9.53
N ASP A 105 0.40 6.19 10.69
CA ASP A 105 -0.02 7.29 11.56
C ASP A 105 0.87 8.56 11.43
N GLU A 106 1.78 8.62 10.45
CA GLU A 106 2.71 9.77 10.27
C GLU A 106 2.18 10.87 9.34
N ALA A 107 0.92 10.81 8.90
CA ALA A 107 0.28 11.91 8.18
C ALA A 107 -0.49 12.82 9.15
N GLU A 108 0.06 14.02 9.40
CA GLU A 108 -0.55 15.22 10.00
C GLU A 108 -0.43 15.40 11.54
N GLU A 109 0.77 15.72 12.02
CA GLU A 109 0.93 16.87 12.92
C GLU A 109 1.26 18.10 12.05
N GLU A 110 0.25 18.73 11.43
CA GLU A 110 0.41 20.12 10.99
C GLU A 110 0.37 21.00 12.24
N GLY A 111 1.53 21.56 12.60
CA GLY A 111 1.65 22.51 13.70
C GLY A 111 0.79 23.75 13.43
N ASP A 112 -0.18 23.99 14.32
CA ASP A 112 -0.82 25.30 14.48
C ASP A 112 0.27 26.34 14.80
N GLU A 113 0.80 27.02 13.79
CA GLU A 113 1.61 28.22 13.98
C GLU A 113 0.65 29.37 14.32
N GLU A 114 0.37 29.57 15.62
CA GLU A 114 -0.29 30.79 16.12
C GLU A 114 0.59 31.99 15.75
N ASP A 115 0.18 32.79 14.75
CA ASP A 115 0.75 34.10 14.44
C ASP A 115 0.61 35.03 15.66
N PRO A 116 1.69 35.41 16.38
CA PRO A 116 1.58 36.26 17.55
C PRO A 116 1.51 37.76 17.20
N SER A 117 1.28 38.14 15.93
CA SER A 117 1.28 39.55 15.52
C SER A 117 -0.11 40.16 15.33
N ALA A 118 -0.97 40.02 16.34
CA ALA A 118 -2.13 40.90 16.50
C ALA A 118 -2.12 41.54 17.89
N ASN A 119 -1.22 42.52 18.09
CA ASN A 119 -1.39 43.56 19.11
C ASN A 119 -0.75 44.88 18.67
#